data_AF-F0YEN5-F1
#
_entry.id   AF-F0YEN5-F1
#
_cell.length_a   1.000
_cell.length_b   1.000
_cell.length_c   1.000
_cell.angle_alpha   90.00
_cell.angle_beta   90.00
_cell.angle_gamma   90.00
#
_symmetry.space_group_name_H-M   'P 1'
#
loop_
_entity.id
_entity.type
_entity.pdbx_description
1 polymer ?
#
loop_
_entity_poly.entity_id
_entity_poly.type
_entity_poly.pdbx_seq_one_letter_code
_entity_poly.pdbx_strand_id
1 'polypeptide(L)'
;GAEIVDACLDVVRREAEQCDRLAAFQVCHALGGGTGGGLGPLLLTKIAEEYPDRVLASFAVLPGSALSESPTQPYNAVLALHQLIE
;
A
#
# COMPACT_ATOMS: atom_id res chain seq x y z
N GLY A 1 -6.67 -9.85 -3.10
CA GLY A 1 -5.50 -8.97 -3.09
C GLY A 1 -4.55 -9.36 -4.20
N ALA A 2 -3.87 -10.50 -4.04
CA ALA A 2 -2.91 -11.02 -5.02
C ALA A 2 -3.45 -11.11 -6.46
N GLU A 3 -4.69 -11.55 -6.66
CA GLU A 3 -5.26 -11.65 -8.02
C GLU A 3 -5.41 -10.30 -8.75
N ILE A 4 -5.47 -9.18 -8.02
CA ILE A 4 -5.68 -7.84 -8.58
C ILE A 4 -4.36 -7.05 -8.61
N VAL A 5 -3.34 -7.49 -7.87
CA VAL A 5 -2.07 -6.74 -7.75
C VAL A 5 -1.38 -6.59 -9.11
N ASP A 6 -1.40 -7.64 -9.93
CA ASP A 6 -0.78 -7.63 -11.25
C ASP A 6 -1.46 -6.61 -12.17
N ALA A 7 -2.79 -6.56 -12.16
CA ALA A 7 -3.55 -5.56 -12.91
C ALA A 7 -3.27 -4.12 -12.42
N CYS A 8 -3.10 -3.91 -11.12
CA CYS A 8 -2.69 -2.62 -10.58
C CYS A 8 -1.26 -2.25 -10.99
N LEU A 9 -0.33 -3.20 -10.97
CA LEU A 9 1.06 -2.98 -11.39
C LEU A 9 1.15 -2.63 -12.88
N ASP A 10 0.35 -3.25 -13.74
CA ASP A 10 0.32 -2.90 -15.16
C ASP A 10 -0.12 -1.44 -15.40
N VAL A 11 -1.06 -0.93 -14.60
CA VAL A 11 -1.43 0.49 -14.63
C VAL A 11 -0.27 1.36 -14.15
N VAL A 12 0.39 0.97 -13.04
CA VAL A 12 1.55 1.71 -12.52
C VAL A 12 2.69 1.76 -13.53
N ARG A 13 3.00 0.65 -14.22
CA ARG A 13 4.00 0.59 -15.30
C ARG A 13 3.68 1.57 -16.41
N ARG A 14 2.44 1.53 -16.90
CA ARG A 14 1.98 2.41 -17.97
C ARG A 14 2.13 3.89 -17.59
N GLU A 15 1.85 4.26 -16.35
CA GLU A 15 2.01 5.64 -15.88
C GLU A 15 3.48 6.01 -15.65
N ALA A 16 4.31 5.06 -15.19
CA ALA A 16 5.74 5.25 -15.02
C ALA A 16 6.46 5.47 -16.37
N GLU A 17 6.07 4.73 -17.43
CA GLU A 17 6.61 4.87 -18.79
C GLU A 17 6.23 6.20 -19.45
N GLN A 18 5.09 6.79 -19.06
CA GLN A 18 4.68 8.13 -19.52
C GLN A 18 5.48 9.27 -18.87
N CYS A 19 6.20 8.99 -17.78
CA CYS A 19 7.01 9.99 -17.08
C CYS A 19 8.43 10.05 -17.67
N ASP A 20 8.88 11.23 -18.11
CA ASP A 20 10.28 11.42 -18.54
C ASP A 20 11.29 11.08 -17.43
N ARG A 21 10.92 11.37 -16.17
CA ARG A 21 11.71 11.05 -14.99
C ARG A 21 10.82 10.84 -13.77
N LEU A 22 10.56 9.57 -13.46
CA LEU A 22 9.90 9.17 -12.22
C LEU A 22 10.82 9.38 -11.01
N ALA A 23 10.37 10.13 -10.00
CA ALA A 23 11.17 10.40 -8.80
C ALA A 23 10.82 9.47 -7.62
N ALA A 24 9.52 9.28 -7.37
CA ALA A 24 9.03 8.59 -6.18
C ALA A 24 7.63 8.02 -6.42
N PHE A 25 7.24 7.09 -5.56
CA PHE A 25 5.87 6.61 -5.42
C PHE A 25 5.32 6.99 -4.05
N GLN A 26 4.06 7.38 -4.03
CA GLN A 26 3.33 7.69 -2.81
C GLN A 26 2.08 6.81 -2.72
N VAL A 27 2.00 5.97 -1.69
CA VAL A 27 0.84 5.12 -1.43
C VAL A 27 0.11 5.62 -0.19
N CYS A 28 -1.17 5.94 -0.33
CA CYS A 28 -2.03 6.33 0.78
C CYS A 28 -3.03 5.20 1.05
N HIS A 29 -3.07 4.69 2.28
CA HIS A 29 -3.94 3.57 2.62
C HIS A 29 -4.37 3.57 4.10
N ALA A 30 -5.53 2.98 4.39
CA ALA A 30 -6.03 2.84 5.75
C ALA A 30 -5.70 1.45 6.30
N LEU A 31 -5.01 1.37 7.44
CA LEU A 31 -4.56 0.11 8.04
C LEU A 31 -5.70 -0.69 8.68
N GLY A 32 -6.74 0.02 9.12
CA GLY A 32 -7.91 -0.61 9.73
C GLY A 32 -8.77 -1.43 8.76
N GLY A 33 -8.71 -1.11 7.46
CA GLY A 33 -9.52 -1.77 6.44
C GLY A 33 -8.84 -3.01 5.87
N GLY A 34 -9.63 -4.01 5.44
CA GLY A 34 -9.09 -5.23 4.83
C GLY A 34 -8.32 -4.98 3.52
N THR A 35 -8.80 -4.05 2.69
CA THR A 35 -8.13 -3.70 1.43
C THR A 35 -6.89 -2.85 1.67
N GLY A 36 -7.00 -1.78 2.47
CA GLY A 36 -5.87 -0.90 2.77
C GLY A 36 -4.77 -1.61 3.54
N GLY A 37 -5.12 -2.44 4.53
CA GLY A 37 -4.15 -3.20 5.31
C GLY A 37 -3.57 -4.42 4.59
N GLY A 38 -4.28 -5.01 3.62
CA GLY A 38 -3.83 -6.20 2.89
C GLY A 38 -3.18 -5.89 1.53
N LEU A 39 -3.89 -5.16 0.66
CA LEU A 39 -3.40 -4.84 -0.68
C LEU A 39 -2.33 -3.75 -0.66
N GLY A 40 -2.43 -2.77 0.24
CA GLY A 40 -1.48 -1.65 0.33
C GLY A 40 -0.03 -2.10 0.52
N PRO A 41 0.30 -2.88 1.56
CA PRO A 41 1.64 -3.40 1.78
C PRO A 41 2.11 -4.28 0.62
N LEU A 42 1.25 -5.17 0.10
CA LEU A 42 1.59 -6.03 -1.03
C LEU A 42 1.99 -5.24 -2.28
N LEU A 43 1.25 -4.17 -2.59
CA LEU A 43 1.55 -3.29 -3.72
C LEU A 43 2.86 -2.53 -3.49
N LEU A 44 3.10 -2.05 -2.27
CA LEU A 44 4.35 -1.37 -1.89
C LEU A 44 5.57 -2.30 -2.10
N THR A 45 5.50 -3.54 -1.63
CA THR A 45 6.57 -4.53 -1.84
C THR A 45 6.84 -4.76 -3.32
N LYS A 46 5.79 -4.93 -4.14
CA LYS A 46 5.94 -5.15 -5.58
C LYS A 46 6.52 -3.95 -6.32
N ILE A 47 6.12 -2.74 -5.96
CA ILE A 47 6.71 -1.51 -6.53
C ILE A 47 8.18 -1.38 -6.14
N ALA A 48 8.54 -1.72 -4.90
CA ALA A 48 9.93 -1.70 -4.44
C ALA A 48 10.80 -2.75 -5.16
N GLU A 49 10.25 -3.92 -5.47
CA GLU A 49 10.91 -4.97 -6.27
C GLU A 49 11.19 -4.49 -7.72
N GLU A 50 10.22 -3.80 -8.34
CA GLU A 50 10.32 -3.40 -9.75
C GLU A 50 11.08 -2.08 -9.95
N TYR A 51 11.03 -1.17 -8.97
CA TYR A 51 11.64 0.15 -9.01
C TYR A 51 12.55 0.42 -7.79
N PRO A 52 13.63 -0.35 -7.61
CA PRO A 52 14.46 -0.30 -6.39
C PRO A 52 15.16 1.05 -6.15
N ASP A 53 15.42 1.82 -7.22
CA ASP A 53 16.10 3.12 -7.13
C ASP A 53 15.14 4.31 -6.90
N ARG A 54 13.85 4.06 -6.73
CA ARG A 54 12.83 5.10 -6.54
C ARG A 54 12.46 5.23 -5.07
N VAL A 55 12.22 6.45 -4.61
CA VAL A 55 11.77 6.70 -3.24
C VAL A 55 10.34 6.18 -3.10
N LEU A 56 10.09 5.37 -2.08
CA LEU A 56 8.77 4.82 -1.75
C LEU A 56 8.28 5.47 -0.45
N ALA A 57 7.15 6.17 -0.50
CA ALA A 57 6.53 6.78 0.66
C ALA A 57 5.16 6.17 0.93
N SER A 58 4.94 5.66 2.15
CA SER A 58 3.63 5.19 2.59
C SER A 58 3.02 6.15 3.60
N PHE A 59 1.79 6.59 3.33
CA PHE A 59 0.96 7.36 4.24
C PHE A 59 -0.19 6.48 4.73
N ALA A 60 -0.04 6.01 5.97
CA ALA A 60 -0.95 5.07 6.57
C ALA A 60 -1.89 5.77 7.57
N VAL A 61 -3.20 5.57 7.42
CA VAL A 61 -4.20 6.05 8.39
C VAL A 61 -4.46 4.96 9.43
N LEU A 62 -4.12 5.27 10.69
CA LEU A 62 -4.37 4.40 11.84
C LEU A 62 -5.82 4.52 12.32
N PRO A 63 -6.44 3.42 12.79
CA PRO A 63 -7.79 3.47 13.33
C PRO A 63 -7.84 4.22 14.67
N GLY A 64 -8.85 5.09 14.82
CA GLY A 64 -9.13 5.79 16.07
C GLY A 64 -10.24 5.10 16.86
N SER A 65 -10.11 5.04 18.19
CA SER A 65 -11.09 4.39 19.08
C SER A 65 -12.50 4.99 18.98
N ALA A 66 -12.61 6.30 18.69
CA ALA A 66 -13.89 7.00 18.57
C ALA A 66 -14.58 6.83 17.20
N LEU A 67 -13.85 6.39 16.17
CA LEU A 67 -14.30 6.31 14.78
C LEU A 67 -14.20 4.88 14.23
N SER A 68 -14.09 3.89 15.11
CA SER A 68 -13.89 2.50 14.72
C SER A 68 -15.16 1.92 14.10
N GLU A 69 -15.17 1.78 12.78
CA GLU A 69 -16.31 1.25 12.02
C GLU A 69 -16.48 -0.27 12.17
N SER A 70 -15.44 -0.98 12.61
CA SER A 70 -15.47 -2.44 12.80
C SER A 70 -14.75 -2.86 14.09
N PRO A 71 -15.23 -3.88 14.82
CA PRO A 71 -14.51 -4.44 15.95
C PRO A 71 -13.17 -5.11 15.56
N THR A 72 -13.00 -5.47 14.28
CA THR A 72 -11.77 -6.13 13.78
C THR A 72 -10.67 -5.15 13.38
N GLN A 73 -10.96 -3.85 13.41
CA GLN A 73 -10.07 -2.80 12.92
C GLN A 73 -8.69 -2.77 13.63
N PRO A 74 -8.59 -2.97 14.96
CA PRO A 74 -7.30 -3.05 15.64
C PRO A 74 -6.45 -4.24 15.20
N TYR A 75 -7.07 -5.40 14.98
CA TYR A 75 -6.38 -6.61 14.52
C TYR A 75 -5.79 -6.41 13.12
N ASN A 76 -6.60 -5.86 12.20
CA ASN A 76 -6.15 -5.55 10.85
C ASN A 76 -4.99 -4.55 10.86
N ALA A 77 -5.05 -3.52 11.72
CA ALA A 77 -4.01 -2.51 11.79
C ALA A 77 -2.67 -3.09 12.27
N VAL A 78 -2.69 -3.97 13.29
CA VAL A 78 -1.47 -4.63 13.79
C VAL A 78 -0.86 -5.55 12.72
N LEU A 79 -1.68 -6.35 12.04
CA LEU A 79 -1.22 -7.22 10.95
C LEU A 79 -0.64 -6.43 9.78
N ALA A 80 -1.32 -5.35 9.37
CA ALA A 80 -0.87 -4.49 8.29
C ALA A 80 0.42 -3.73 8.65
N LEU A 81 0.58 -3.30 9.90
CA LEU A 81 1.81 -2.68 10.39
C LEU A 81 2.99 -3.64 10.34
N HIS A 82 2.80 -4.90 10.73
CA HIS A 82 3.86 -5.90 10.66
C HIS A 82 4.40 -6.05 9.23
N GLN A 83 3.50 -6.15 8.25
CA GLN A 83 3.86 -6.23 6.83
C GLN A 83 4.43 -4.94 6.22
N LEU A 84 4.29 -3.79 6.88
CA LEU A 84 4.86 -2.50 6.44
C LEU A 84 6.28 -2.27 6.96
N ILE A 85 6.62 -2.92 8.08
CA ILE A 85 7.94 -2.79 8.72
C ILE A 85 8.95 -3.73 8.05
N GLU A 86 8.49 -4.88 7.57
CA GLU A 86 9.27 -5.82 6.76
C GLU A 86 9.46 -5.31 5.32
#